data_AF-A0A8S3K387-F1
#
_entry.id   AF-A0A8S3K387-F1
#
_cell.length_a   1.000
_cell.length_b   1.000
_cell.length_c   1.000
_cell.angle_alpha   90.00
_cell.angle_beta   90.00
_cell.angle_gamma   90.00
#
_symmetry.space_group_name_H-M   'P 1'
#
loop_
_entity.id
_entity.type
_entity.pdbx_description
1 polymer ?
#
loop_
_entity_poly.entity_id
_entity_poly.type
_entity_poly.pdbx_seq_one_letter_code
_entity_poly.pdbx_strand_id
1 'polypeptide(L)'
;IDAINGPGTVITLNSALTYTHIVINNVFPNGEVYQVAGAVGLMTRNVRVICQSPASEKFGFRSLVTDYATNIWNPVGAEHLYTYYKGYARVSDTQFIGYGQFVDAPNEAKREGFHLYNLGDWSASRPTYIDSSSSDGDYYSA
;
A
#
# COMPACT_ATOMS: atom_id res chain seq x y z
N ILE A 1 15.45 -20.92 16.00
CA ILE A 1 16.43 -19.83 16.21
C ILE A 1 17.64 -20.46 16.88
N ASP A 2 18.81 -20.29 16.29
CA ASP A 2 20.08 -20.89 16.73
C ASP A 2 20.87 -19.94 17.64
N ALA A 3 20.98 -18.67 17.24
CA ALA A 3 21.69 -17.65 17.99
C ALA A 3 21.19 -16.24 17.68
N ILE A 4 21.46 -15.32 18.61
CA ILE A 4 21.29 -13.87 18.47
C ILE A 4 22.64 -13.24 18.83
N ASN A 5 23.22 -12.38 17.98
CA ASN A 5 24.51 -11.75 18.32
C ASN A 5 24.36 -10.62 19.37
N GLY A 6 25.47 -10.19 19.98
CA GLY A 6 25.51 -9.26 21.11
C GLY A 6 24.64 -7.98 21.01
N PRO A 7 24.57 -7.30 19.84
CA PRO A 7 23.64 -6.19 19.63
C PRO A 7 22.23 -6.55 19.10
N GLY A 8 21.88 -7.83 18.94
CA GLY A 8 20.55 -8.28 18.51
C GLY A 8 20.23 -8.04 17.02
N THR A 9 21.22 -7.65 16.23
CA THR A 9 21.04 -7.28 14.81
C THR A 9 21.13 -8.47 13.85
N VAL A 10 21.67 -9.59 14.31
CA VAL A 10 21.78 -10.83 13.52
C VAL A 10 21.11 -11.97 14.27
N ILE A 11 20.07 -12.54 13.65
CA ILE A 11 19.39 -13.76 14.10
C ILE A 11 19.86 -14.90 13.19
N THR A 12 20.54 -15.87 13.76
CA THR A 12 20.89 -17.12 13.07
C THR A 12 19.74 -18.10 13.24
N LEU A 13 19.25 -18.67 12.14
CA LEU A 13 18.22 -19.70 12.17
C LEU A 13 18.87 -21.07 12.09
N ASN A 14 18.40 -22.02 12.88
CA ASN A 14 18.84 -23.42 12.86
C ASN A 14 18.20 -24.23 11.71
N SER A 15 17.32 -23.59 10.93
CA SER A 15 16.62 -24.16 9.80
C SER A 15 16.19 -23.05 8.83
N ALA A 16 16.08 -23.36 7.54
CA ALA A 16 15.54 -22.42 6.56
C ALA A 16 14.11 -22.00 6.93
N LEU A 17 13.77 -20.72 6.71
CA LEU A 17 12.38 -20.28 6.78
C LEU A 17 11.59 -20.93 5.65
N THR A 18 10.51 -21.62 5.99
CA THR A 18 9.51 -22.01 5.01
C THR A 18 8.70 -20.77 4.65
N TYR A 19 8.83 -20.28 3.43
CA TYR A 19 8.06 -19.13 2.94
C TYR A 19 7.56 -19.36 1.52
N THR A 20 6.48 -18.65 1.18
CA THR A 20 5.91 -18.63 -0.16
C THR A 20 5.96 -17.19 -0.67
N HIS A 21 6.72 -16.96 -1.73
CA HIS A 21 6.68 -15.68 -2.45
C HIS A 21 5.38 -15.57 -3.23
N ILE A 22 4.72 -14.42 -3.12
CA ILE A 22 3.55 -14.10 -3.94
C ILE A 22 4.04 -13.20 -5.06
N VAL A 23 3.90 -13.63 -6.31
CA VAL A 23 4.16 -12.80 -7.48
C VAL A 23 2.87 -12.69 -8.27
N ILE A 24 2.42 -11.47 -8.51
CA ILE A 24 1.22 -11.16 -9.28
C ILE A 24 1.67 -10.44 -10.54
N ASN A 25 1.30 -10.97 -11.70
CA ASN A 25 1.43 -10.28 -12.98
C ASN A 25 0.03 -9.81 -13.39
N ASN A 26 -0.17 -8.49 -13.48
CA ASN A 26 -1.38 -7.91 -14.04
C ASN A 26 -1.09 -7.39 -15.44
N VAL A 27 -1.85 -7.87 -16.42
CA VAL A 27 -1.83 -7.35 -17.79
C VAL A 27 -3.02 -6.40 -17.94
N PHE A 28 -2.74 -5.14 -18.24
CA PHE A 28 -3.76 -4.13 -18.46
C PHE A 28 -4.28 -4.17 -19.91
N PRO A 29 -5.47 -3.64 -20.20
CA PRO A 29 -6.05 -3.64 -21.54
C PRO A 29 -5.20 -2.93 -22.61
N ASN A 30 -4.31 -2.02 -22.20
CA ASN A 30 -3.34 -1.34 -23.08
C ASN A 30 -2.10 -2.20 -23.40
N GLY A 31 -2.02 -3.43 -22.87
CA GLY A 31 -0.89 -4.34 -23.05
C GLY A 31 0.24 -4.16 -22.02
N GLU A 32 0.13 -3.20 -21.09
CA GLU A 32 1.13 -3.03 -20.04
C GLU A 32 1.08 -4.19 -19.04
N VAL A 33 2.26 -4.67 -18.63
CA VAL A 33 2.38 -5.74 -17.63
C VAL A 33 3.00 -5.17 -16.36
N TYR A 34 2.26 -5.22 -15.27
CA TYR A 34 2.75 -4.85 -13.94
C TYR A 34 3.03 -6.11 -13.13
N GLN A 35 4.31 -6.31 -12.81
CA GLN A 35 4.76 -7.36 -11.91
C GLN A 35 4.85 -6.82 -10.49
N VAL A 36 4.07 -7.39 -9.60
CA VAL A 36 4.09 -7.09 -8.16
C VAL A 36 4.58 -8.33 -7.43
N ALA A 37 5.77 -8.26 -6.83
CA ALA A 37 6.35 -9.36 -6.07
C ALA A 37 6.38 -9.03 -4.57
N GLY A 38 5.77 -9.89 -3.76
CA GLY A 38 5.92 -9.93 -2.31
C GLY A 38 7.16 -10.72 -1.95
N ALA A 39 8.19 -10.04 -1.45
CA ALA A 39 9.33 -10.70 -0.81
C ALA A 39 8.96 -11.10 0.62
N VAL A 40 9.18 -12.36 0.99
CA VAL A 40 9.09 -12.78 2.39
C VAL A 40 10.47 -12.64 3.01
N GLY A 41 10.62 -11.73 3.96
CA GLY A 41 11.85 -11.51 4.70
C GLY A 41 11.56 -11.48 6.20
N LEU A 42 12.48 -12.01 7.00
CA LEU A 42 12.48 -11.76 8.44
C LEU A 42 12.91 -10.30 8.66
N MET A 43 11.95 -9.43 8.91
CA MET A 43 12.23 -8.03 9.20
C MET A 43 12.57 -7.85 10.67
N THR A 44 13.74 -7.26 10.93
CA THR A 44 14.17 -6.80 12.26
C THR A 44 13.77 -5.34 12.51
N ARG A 45 13.06 -4.71 11.56
CA ARG A 45 12.65 -3.30 11.56
C ARG A 45 11.40 -3.10 10.70
N ASN A 46 10.67 -2.02 10.96
CA ASN A 46 9.46 -1.64 10.22
C ASN A 46 9.71 -1.52 8.71
N VAL A 47 8.66 -1.81 7.92
CA VAL A 47 8.63 -1.55 6.48
C VAL A 47 8.69 -0.04 6.27
N ARG A 48 9.52 0.45 5.32
CA ARG A 48 9.55 1.87 4.98
C ARG A 48 9.05 2.10 3.56
N VAL A 49 8.09 3.00 3.41
CA VAL A 49 7.61 3.51 2.12
C VAL A 49 8.10 4.95 1.99
N ILE A 50 8.97 5.19 1.02
CA ILE A 50 9.71 6.45 0.90
C ILE A 50 9.48 7.08 -0.47
N CYS A 51 9.07 8.33 -0.51
CA CYS A 51 9.16 9.16 -1.71
C CYS A 51 10.63 9.62 -1.89
N GLN A 52 11.38 9.00 -2.79
CA GLN A 52 12.81 9.35 -3.00
C GLN A 52 13.02 10.66 -3.78
N SER A 53 12.01 11.11 -4.53
CA SER A 53 12.09 12.28 -5.39
C SER A 53 10.76 13.04 -5.33
N PRO A 54 10.59 13.97 -4.37
CA PRO A 54 9.47 14.89 -4.43
C PRO A 54 9.51 15.62 -5.78
N ALA A 55 8.36 15.74 -6.45
CA ALA A 55 8.24 16.63 -7.62
C ALA A 55 8.66 18.06 -7.24
N SER A 56 8.88 18.96 -8.22
CA SER A 56 9.28 20.35 -7.92
C SER A 56 8.32 21.07 -6.96
N GLU A 57 7.07 20.62 -6.91
CA GLU A 57 5.99 21.13 -6.06
C GLU A 57 5.91 20.43 -4.69
N LYS A 58 6.91 19.59 -4.36
CA LYS A 58 7.03 18.79 -3.14
C LYS A 58 5.83 17.89 -2.84
N PHE A 59 5.29 17.22 -3.86
CA PHE A 59 4.24 16.24 -3.64
C PHE A 59 4.82 14.92 -3.12
N GLY A 60 4.29 14.45 -1.99
CA GLY A 60 4.48 13.08 -1.54
C GLY A 60 3.61 12.09 -2.30
N PHE A 61 3.79 10.79 -2.03
CA PHE A 61 2.89 9.77 -2.56
C PHE A 61 1.54 9.80 -1.84
N ARG A 62 0.51 9.24 -2.50
CA ARG A 62 -0.84 9.10 -1.95
C ARG A 62 -1.33 7.67 -2.13
N SER A 63 -2.05 7.18 -1.12
CA SER A 63 -2.73 5.88 -1.14
C SER A 63 -4.23 6.12 -1.05
N LEU A 64 -4.93 5.83 -2.17
CA LEU A 64 -6.38 5.89 -2.26
C LEU A 64 -6.95 4.47 -2.13
N VAL A 65 -7.86 4.29 -1.18
CA VAL A 65 -8.62 3.06 -1.00
C VAL A 65 -10.09 3.46 -1.12
N THR A 66 -10.73 2.99 -2.18
CA THR A 66 -12.10 3.37 -2.54
C THR A 66 -12.86 2.16 -3.08
N ASP A 67 -14.15 2.35 -3.30
CA ASP A 67 -14.92 1.50 -4.20
C ASP A 67 -14.83 1.98 -5.66
N TYR A 68 -15.10 1.06 -6.57
CA TYR A 68 -15.11 1.32 -8.00
C TYR A 68 -16.11 0.38 -8.68
N ALA A 69 -16.85 0.88 -9.66
CA ALA A 69 -17.77 0.08 -10.46
C ALA A 69 -17.40 0.17 -11.92
N THR A 70 -17.43 -0.96 -12.61
CA THR A 70 -17.17 -1.01 -14.06
C THR A 70 -17.87 -2.19 -14.69
N ASN A 71 -17.98 -2.16 -16.01
CA ASN A 71 -18.51 -3.27 -16.77
C ASN A 71 -17.36 -4.18 -17.20
N ILE A 72 -17.44 -5.47 -16.84
CA ILE A 72 -16.42 -6.46 -17.20
C ILE A 72 -16.99 -7.44 -18.20
N TRP A 73 -16.17 -7.78 -19.19
CA TRP A 73 -16.51 -8.79 -20.18
C TRP A 73 -16.71 -10.16 -19.53
N ASN A 74 -17.90 -10.72 -19.68
CA ASN A 74 -18.24 -12.08 -19.29
C ASN A 74 -18.23 -12.98 -20.53
N PRO A 75 -17.27 -13.92 -20.66
CA PRO A 75 -17.17 -14.78 -21.83
C PRO A 75 -18.30 -15.81 -21.95
N VAL A 76 -18.99 -16.15 -20.84
CA VAL A 76 -20.09 -17.13 -20.86
C VAL A 76 -21.35 -16.54 -21.49
N GLY A 77 -21.65 -15.28 -21.17
CA GLY A 77 -22.81 -14.55 -21.68
C GLY A 77 -22.54 -13.71 -22.93
N ALA A 78 -21.27 -13.57 -23.33
CA ALA A 78 -20.84 -12.65 -24.38
C ALA A 78 -21.34 -11.21 -24.16
N GLU A 79 -21.34 -10.76 -22.91
CA GLU A 79 -21.87 -9.46 -22.51
C GLU A 79 -20.96 -8.77 -21.48
N HIS A 80 -21.21 -7.47 -21.30
CA HIS A 80 -20.54 -6.65 -20.31
C HIS A 80 -21.39 -6.59 -19.04
N LEU A 81 -20.91 -7.18 -17.95
CA LEU A 81 -21.63 -7.22 -16.66
C LEU A 81 -21.16 -6.12 -15.73
N TYR A 82 -22.12 -5.38 -15.17
CA TYR A 82 -21.85 -4.42 -14.10
C TYR A 82 -21.24 -5.14 -12.89
N THR A 83 -20.02 -4.76 -12.57
CA THR A 83 -19.23 -5.34 -11.48
C THR A 83 -18.82 -4.24 -10.52
N TYR A 84 -19.19 -4.42 -9.26
CA TYR A 84 -18.85 -3.51 -8.18
C TYR A 84 -17.70 -4.08 -7.34
N TYR A 85 -16.66 -3.28 -7.16
CA TYR A 85 -15.50 -3.58 -6.36
C TYR A 85 -15.48 -2.71 -5.11
N LYS A 86 -15.38 -3.35 -3.95
CA LYS A 86 -15.04 -2.65 -2.71
C LYS A 86 -13.56 -2.82 -2.40
N GLY A 87 -12.84 -1.72 -2.33
CA GLY A 87 -11.46 -1.69 -1.84
C GLY A 87 -11.38 -1.93 -0.33
N TYR A 88 -10.21 -2.35 0.12
CA TYR A 88 -9.83 -2.41 1.53
C TYR A 88 -8.29 -2.41 1.59
N ALA A 89 -7.73 -1.89 2.68
CA ALA A 89 -6.28 -1.90 2.91
C ALA A 89 -5.96 -2.24 4.36
N ARG A 90 -4.94 -3.07 4.56
CA ARG A 90 -4.43 -3.43 5.88
C ARG A 90 -2.97 -3.05 5.91
N VAL A 91 -2.67 -2.03 6.68
CA VAL A 91 -1.31 -1.52 6.85
C VAL A 91 -0.95 -1.72 8.31
N SER A 92 0.15 -2.41 8.57
CA SER A 92 0.74 -2.50 9.89
C SER A 92 2.25 -2.35 9.83
N ASP A 93 2.87 -1.90 10.93
CA ASP A 93 4.32 -1.89 11.12
C ASP A 93 5.08 -1.18 10.00
N THR A 94 4.48 -0.12 9.46
CA THR A 94 4.98 0.63 8.31
C THR A 94 5.27 2.08 8.67
N GLN A 95 6.43 2.57 8.26
CA GLN A 95 6.77 3.98 8.31
C GLN A 95 6.66 4.59 6.90
N PHE A 96 5.88 5.66 6.79
CA PHE A 96 5.67 6.44 5.57
C PHE A 96 6.52 7.71 5.64
N ILE A 97 7.37 7.95 4.65
CA ILE A 97 8.26 9.13 4.57
C ILE A 97 8.01 9.87 3.26
N GLY A 98 7.71 11.17 3.35
CA GLY A 98 7.36 11.99 2.19
C GLY A 98 6.00 11.60 1.60
N TYR A 99 4.99 11.46 2.46
CA TYR A 99 3.62 11.08 2.09
C TYR A 99 2.65 12.28 2.18
N GLY A 100 1.65 12.34 1.30
CA GLY A 100 0.69 13.44 1.25
C GLY A 100 1.28 14.79 0.82
N GLN A 101 0.49 15.86 0.96
CA GLN A 101 0.95 17.25 0.83
C GLN A 101 0.26 18.10 1.90
N PHE A 102 1.05 18.87 2.64
CA PHE A 102 0.55 19.90 3.55
C PHE A 102 0.65 21.26 2.85
N VAL A 103 -0.47 21.71 2.29
CA VAL A 103 -0.65 23.12 1.90
C VAL A 103 -1.63 23.74 2.86
N ASP A 104 -1.20 24.79 3.56
CA ASP A 104 -2.04 25.64 4.40
C ASP A 104 -2.57 26.83 3.60
N ALA A 105 -3.33 26.55 2.53
CA ALA A 105 -3.96 27.56 1.71
C ALA A 105 -5.49 27.39 1.73
N PRO A 106 -6.26 28.48 1.96
CA PRO A 106 -7.71 28.41 2.16
C PRO A 106 -8.52 27.99 0.92
N ASN A 107 -7.89 27.91 -0.26
CA ASN A 107 -8.51 27.55 -1.54
C ASN A 107 -7.94 26.27 -2.16
N GLU A 108 -7.09 25.53 -1.45
CA GLU A 108 -6.55 24.27 -1.95
C GLU A 108 -7.25 23.06 -1.36
N ALA A 109 -7.48 22.05 -2.20
CA ALA A 109 -7.99 20.76 -1.74
C ALA A 109 -6.97 20.11 -0.80
N LYS A 110 -7.43 19.63 0.36
CA LYS A 110 -6.61 18.77 1.22
C LYS A 110 -6.14 17.58 0.38
N ARG A 111 -4.83 17.39 0.29
CA ARG A 111 -4.24 16.26 -0.46
C ARG A 111 -3.69 15.27 0.55
N GLU A 112 -4.60 14.47 1.11
CA GLU A 112 -4.24 13.48 2.13
C GLU A 112 -3.28 12.41 1.59
N GLY A 113 -2.37 11.95 2.46
CA GLY A 113 -1.49 10.84 2.14
C GLY A 113 -2.21 9.49 2.10
N PHE A 114 -3.24 9.30 2.95
CA PHE A 114 -4.16 8.18 2.89
C PHE A 114 -5.60 8.69 2.76
N HIS A 115 -6.28 8.31 1.68
CA HIS A 115 -7.68 8.59 1.46
C HIS A 115 -8.46 7.27 1.51
N LEU A 116 -9.24 7.10 2.58
CA LEU A 116 -10.17 5.99 2.73
C LEU A 116 -11.58 6.50 2.40
N TYR A 117 -12.03 6.26 1.17
CA TYR A 117 -13.28 6.84 0.66
C TYR A 117 -14.35 5.77 0.48
N ASN A 118 -15.56 6.08 0.96
CA ASN A 118 -16.74 5.26 0.72
C ASN A 118 -16.53 3.77 1.04
N LEU A 119 -15.76 3.45 2.09
CA LEU A 119 -15.45 2.07 2.44
C LEU A 119 -16.51 1.44 3.35
N GLY A 120 -17.19 2.23 4.18
CA GLY A 120 -18.17 1.74 5.18
C GLY A 120 -17.57 0.73 6.17
N ASP A 121 -18.42 0.11 7.00
CA ASP A 121 -18.07 -1.03 7.86
C ASP A 121 -18.12 -2.36 7.08
N TRP A 122 -17.63 -2.34 5.84
CA TRP A 122 -18.12 -3.21 4.77
C TRP A 122 -17.91 -4.70 4.98
N SER A 123 -17.00 -5.14 5.85
CA SER A 123 -16.90 -6.56 6.20
C SER A 123 -15.92 -6.82 7.35
N ALA A 124 -16.35 -7.62 8.34
CA ALA A 124 -15.44 -8.20 9.35
C ALA A 124 -14.38 -9.14 8.74
N SER A 125 -14.63 -9.72 7.56
CA SER A 125 -13.65 -10.57 6.86
C SER A 125 -12.61 -9.77 6.06
N ARG A 126 -12.91 -8.49 5.75
CA ARG A 126 -12.04 -7.59 4.98
C ARG A 126 -11.95 -6.19 5.62
N PRO A 127 -11.55 -6.07 6.90
CA PRO A 127 -11.39 -4.77 7.53
C PRO A 127 -10.33 -3.94 6.81
N THR A 128 -10.56 -2.63 6.82
CA THR A 128 -9.55 -1.63 6.51
C THR A 128 -8.98 -1.09 7.81
N TYR A 129 -7.65 -1.10 7.95
CA TYR A 129 -6.99 -0.51 9.12
C TYR A 129 -5.58 -0.04 8.78
N ILE A 130 -5.13 0.93 9.56
CA ILE A 130 -3.73 1.36 9.66
C ILE A 130 -3.39 1.24 11.13
N ASP A 131 -2.46 0.34 11.46
CA ASP A 131 -2.06 0.03 12.83
C ASP A 131 -0.54 0.11 12.98
N SER A 132 -0.06 0.45 14.18
CA SER A 132 1.38 0.42 14.52
C SER A 132 2.29 1.05 13.47
N SER A 133 1.79 2.10 12.80
CA SER A 133 2.43 2.76 11.66
C SER A 133 2.76 4.20 12.01
N SER A 134 3.81 4.72 11.39
CA SER A 134 4.24 6.11 11.57
C SER A 134 4.28 6.85 10.25
N SER A 135 4.15 8.16 10.34
CA SER A 135 3.92 9.04 9.21
C SER A 135 4.79 10.28 9.34
N ASP A 136 5.62 10.52 8.34
CA ASP A 136 6.53 11.65 8.26
C ASP A 136 6.27 12.45 6.98
N GLY A 137 5.62 13.60 7.13
CA GLY A 137 5.25 14.50 6.05
C GLY A 137 6.30 15.59 5.88
N ASP A 138 7.39 15.30 5.18
CA ASP A 138 8.55 16.19 5.07
C ASP A 138 8.36 17.42 4.16
N TYR A 139 7.22 17.53 3.48
CA TYR A 139 7.05 18.49 2.40
C TYR A 139 6.11 19.64 2.78
N TYR A 140 6.66 20.60 3.51
CA TYR A 140 6.10 21.95 3.62
C TYR A 140 6.37 22.74 2.32
N SER A 141 5.31 23.17 1.64
CA SER A 141 5.36 24.37 0.81
C SER A 141 4.89 25.54 1.68
N ALA A 142 5.79 26.49 1.93
CA ALA A 142 5.44 27.81 2.47
C ALA A 142 4.71 28.65 1.42
#